data_AF-A0A7Y4LTN6-F1
#
_entry.id   AF-A0A7Y4LTN6-F1
#
_cell.length_a   1.000
_cell.length_b   1.000
_cell.length_c   1.000
_cell.angle_alpha   90.00
_cell.angle_beta   90.00
_cell.angle_gamma   90.00
#
_symmetry.space_group_name_H-M   'P 1'
#
loop_
_entity.id
_entity.type
_entity.pdbx_description
1 polymer ?
#
loop_
_entity_poly.entity_id
_entity_poly.type
_entity_poly.pdbx_seq_one_letter_code
_entity_poly.pdbx_strand_id
1 'polypeptide(L)'
;MLRRVKLMNPFEIVQDRIAPERPQPIERKVVNRAARSTPVCDACGSDDIICHATAQWSNEAQEWQLANTFNQPAHCNTCQRDVNLVWLTLN
;
A
#
# COMPACT_ATOMS: atom_id res chain seq x y z
N MET A 1 -32.91 16.83 13.85
CA MET A 1 -32.09 16.96 12.63
C MET A 1 -30.74 16.30 12.88
N LEU A 2 -30.52 15.06 12.42
CA LEU A 2 -29.21 14.42 12.53
C LEU A 2 -28.27 15.10 11.52
N ARG A 3 -27.26 15.81 12.02
CA ARG A 3 -26.16 16.30 11.19
C ARG A 3 -25.53 15.06 10.55
N ARG A 4 -25.64 14.93 9.23
CA ARG A 4 -24.86 13.98 8.44
C ARG A 4 -23.41 14.37 8.61
N VAL A 5 -22.72 13.79 9.58
CA VAL A 5 -21.27 13.85 9.65
C VAL A 5 -20.81 13.07 8.43
N LYS A 6 -20.32 13.78 7.41
CA LYS A 6 -19.74 13.14 6.23
C LYS A 6 -18.43 12.51 6.71
N LEU A 7 -18.48 11.23 7.04
CA LEU A 7 -17.32 10.43 7.42
C LEU A 7 -16.45 10.26 6.17
N MET A 8 -15.65 11.26 5.85
CA MET A 8 -14.75 11.21 4.69
C MET A 8 -13.46 10.49 5.04
N ASN A 9 -12.99 9.68 4.10
CA ASN A 9 -11.74 8.97 4.24
C ASN A 9 -10.56 9.94 3.98
N PRO A 10 -9.62 10.08 4.93
CA PRO A 10 -8.45 10.96 4.77
C PRO A 10 -7.55 10.66 3.56
N PHE A 11 -7.60 9.45 2.99
CA PHE A 11 -6.86 9.14 1.75
C PHE A 11 -7.31 9.97 0.54
N GLU A 12 -8.55 10.47 0.52
CA GLU A 12 -9.00 11.34 -0.58
C GLU A 12 -8.37 12.73 -0.54
N ILE A 13 -7.94 13.20 0.64
CA ILE A 13 -7.47 14.59 0.84
C ILE A 13 -6.15 14.87 0.10
N VAL A 14 -5.36 13.83 -0.20
CA VAL A 14 -4.05 13.97 -0.82
C VAL A 14 -4.14 14.02 -2.35
N GLN A 15 -5.22 13.50 -2.96
CA GLN A 15 -5.35 13.45 -4.41
C GLN A 15 -5.77 14.79 -5.05
N ASP A 16 -6.37 15.70 -4.27
CA ASP A 16 -7.08 16.87 -4.82
C ASP A 16 -6.28 18.20 -4.83
N ARG A 17 -5.00 18.20 -4.42
CA ARG A 17 -4.21 19.45 -4.35
C ARG A 17 -3.48 19.83 -5.65
N ILE A 18 -3.68 19.10 -6.74
CA ILE A 18 -3.14 19.46 -8.06
C ILE A 18 -4.20 19.32 -9.16
N ALA A 19 -4.73 20.48 -9.56
CA ALA A 19 -5.32 20.84 -10.86
C ALA A 19 -6.85 21.10 -10.89
N PRO A 20 -7.28 22.18 -11.61
CA PRO A 20 -8.69 22.48 -11.86
C PRO A 20 -9.25 21.58 -12.98
N GLU A 21 -10.47 21.11 -12.75
CA GLU A 21 -11.49 20.58 -13.68
C GLU A 21 -10.99 20.08 -15.06
N ARG A 22 -10.77 18.76 -15.16
CA ARG A 22 -10.57 18.06 -16.44
C ARG A 22 -11.70 17.05 -16.65
N PRO A 23 -12.21 16.85 -17.88
CA PRO A 23 -13.28 15.88 -18.15
C PRO A 23 -12.86 14.49 -17.69
N GLN A 24 -13.80 13.76 -17.07
CA GLN A 24 -13.56 12.45 -16.49
C GLN A 24 -12.81 11.54 -17.48
N PRO A 25 -11.63 11.02 -17.10
CA PRO A 25 -10.90 10.14 -17.99
C PRO A 25 -11.66 8.82 -18.05
N ILE A 26 -12.08 8.46 -19.26
CA ILE A 26 -12.43 7.10 -19.67
C ILE A 26 -11.46 6.18 -18.95
N GLU A 27 -11.95 5.26 -18.11
CA GLU A 27 -11.16 4.27 -17.40
C GLU A 27 -10.35 3.46 -18.42
N ARG A 28 -9.19 3.98 -18.79
CA ARG A 28 -8.15 3.21 -19.43
C ARG A 28 -7.76 2.24 -18.35
N LYS A 29 -8.31 1.04 -18.43
CA LYS A 29 -7.79 -0.15 -17.75
C LYS A 29 -6.32 -0.23 -18.14
N VAL A 30 -5.47 0.43 -17.37
CA VAL A 30 -4.02 0.35 -17.51
C VAL A 30 -3.74 -1.07 -17.10
N VAL A 31 -3.71 -1.97 -18.08
CA VAL A 31 -3.11 -3.29 -17.92
C VAL A 31 -1.62 -3.03 -17.85
N ASN A 32 -1.18 -2.43 -16.74
CA ASN A 32 0.20 -2.45 -16.34
C ASN A 32 0.46 -3.92 -16.05
N ARG A 33 0.98 -4.63 -17.06
CA ARG A 33 1.89 -5.76 -16.84
C ARG A 33 3.17 -5.19 -16.21
N ALA A 34 3.03 -4.47 -15.10
CA ALA A 34 4.15 -4.08 -14.28
C ALA A 34 4.83 -5.40 -13.90
N ALA A 35 6.11 -5.49 -14.21
CA ALA A 35 6.93 -6.62 -13.80
C ALA A 35 6.67 -6.84 -12.31
N ARG A 36 6.17 -8.02 -11.95
CA ARG A 36 5.81 -8.29 -10.56
C ARG A 36 7.11 -8.35 -9.78
N SER A 37 7.21 -7.66 -8.66
CA SER A 37 8.39 -7.72 -7.79
C SER A 37 8.01 -8.34 -6.46
N THR A 38 8.88 -9.20 -5.92
CA THR A 38 8.71 -9.82 -4.60
C THR A 38 9.81 -9.35 -3.65
N PRO A 39 9.50 -8.92 -2.42
CA PRO A 39 10.51 -8.65 -1.41
C PRO A 39 11.04 -9.96 -0.84
N VAL A 40 12.36 -10.08 -0.69
CA VAL A 40 13.02 -11.24 -0.07
C VAL A 40 14.03 -10.81 0.98
N CYS A 41 14.30 -11.70 1.93
CA CYS A 41 15.35 -11.58 2.92
C CYS A 41 16.73 -11.49 2.26
N ASP A 42 17.51 -10.47 2.61
CA ASP A 42 18.88 -10.29 2.12
C ASP A 42 19.82 -11.44 2.51
N ALA A 43 19.56 -12.12 3.63
CA ALA A 43 20.43 -13.15 4.18
C ALA A 43 20.15 -14.55 3.67
N CYS A 44 18.88 -14.94 3.50
CA CYS A 44 18.48 -16.31 3.12
C CYS A 44 17.70 -16.41 1.81
N GLY A 45 17.28 -15.28 1.23
CA GLY A 45 16.47 -15.24 0.01
C GLY A 45 15.01 -15.67 0.17
N SER A 46 14.54 -15.94 1.39
CA SER A 46 13.13 -16.27 1.68
C SER A 46 12.22 -15.07 1.45
N ASP A 47 11.03 -15.31 0.91
CA ASP A 47 9.95 -14.35 0.74
C ASP A 47 8.95 -14.35 1.94
N ASP A 48 9.20 -15.17 2.96
CA ASP A 48 8.44 -15.21 4.21
C ASP A 48 8.85 -14.06 5.15
N ILE A 49 8.34 -12.87 4.82
CA ILE A 49 8.71 -11.59 5.41
C ILE A 49 7.50 -10.92 6.07
N ILE A 50 7.69 -10.42 7.29
CA ILE A 50 6.74 -9.58 8.02
C ILE A 50 7.29 -8.15 8.07
N CYS A 51 6.47 -7.18 7.68
CA CYS A 51 6.79 -5.75 7.82
C CYS A 51 5.80 -5.04 8.73
N HIS A 52 6.24 -4.00 9.42
CA HIS A 52 5.36 -3.13 10.17
C HIS A 52 4.67 -2.13 9.25
N ALA A 53 3.36 -2.00 9.44
CA ALA A 53 2.52 -1.12 8.67
C ALA A 53 1.40 -0.54 9.52
N THR A 54 0.92 0.63 9.14
CA THR A 54 -0.33 1.18 9.65
C THR A 54 -1.45 0.87 8.69
N ALA A 55 -2.57 0.37 9.21
CA ALA A 55 -3.81 0.27 8.48
C ALA A 55 -4.78 1.37 8.96
N GLN A 56 -5.66 1.81 8.07
CA GLN A 56 -6.69 2.80 8.35
C GLN A 56 -8.05 2.29 7.88
N TRP A 57 -9.09 2.57 8.67
CA TRP A 57 -10.46 2.21 8.33
C TRP A 57 -10.97 3.05 7.16
N SER A 58 -11.36 2.38 6.07
CA SER A 58 -12.00 3.00 4.92
C SER A 58 -13.52 2.91 5.07
N ASN A 59 -14.18 4.06 5.20
CA ASN A 59 -15.65 4.10 5.26
C ASN A 59 -16.31 3.78 3.92
N GLU A 60 -15.63 3.96 2.79
CA GLU A 60 -16.18 3.64 1.48
C GLU A 60 -16.09 2.14 1.21
N ALA A 61 -14.91 1.56 1.39
CA ALA A 61 -14.68 0.14 1.18
C ALA A 61 -15.19 -0.72 2.36
N GLN A 62 -15.56 -0.10 3.49
CA GLN A 62 -16.00 -0.75 4.73
C GLN A 62 -14.98 -1.81 5.23
N GLU A 63 -13.70 -1.50 5.12
CA GLU A 63 -12.59 -2.39 5.48
C GLU A 63 -11.36 -1.62 5.95
N TRP A 64 -10.43 -2.32 6.60
CA TRP A 64 -9.10 -1.78 6.90
C TRP A 64 -8.23 -1.81 5.65
N GLN A 65 -7.63 -0.68 5.29
CA GLN A 65 -6.74 -0.54 4.14
C GLN A 65 -5.34 -0.14 4.59
N LEU A 66 -4.32 -0.65 3.90
CA LEU A 66 -2.92 -0.32 4.16
C LEU A 66 -2.68 1.17 3.92
N ALA A 67 -2.28 1.90 4.97
CA ALA A 67 -2.08 3.34 4.93
C ALA A 67 -0.64 3.73 4.64
N ASN A 68 0.29 3.06 5.31
CA ASN A 68 1.71 3.33 5.19
C ASN A 68 2.51 2.11 5.66
N THR A 69 3.69 1.93 5.07
CA THR A 69 4.72 1.03 5.57
C THR A 69 5.82 1.86 6.21
N PHE A 70 6.44 1.33 7.26
CA PHE A 70 7.56 2.01 7.90
C PHE A 70 8.89 1.63 7.25
N ASN A 71 9.83 2.56 7.18
CA ASN A 71 11.24 2.26 6.86
C ASN A 71 11.96 1.64 8.08
N GLN A 72 11.36 0.61 8.66
CA GLN A 72 11.97 -0.24 9.69
C GLN A 72 12.45 -1.54 9.04
N PRO A 73 13.48 -2.20 9.60
CA PRO A 73 13.87 -3.53 9.13
C PRO A 73 12.67 -4.48 9.23
N ALA A 74 12.56 -5.37 8.26
CA ALA A 74 11.48 -6.35 8.21
C ALA A 74 11.90 -7.60 8.97
N HIS A 75 10.96 -8.36 9.55
CA HIS A 75 11.26 -9.62 10.20
C HIS A 75 11.17 -10.77 9.19
N CYS A 76 12.19 -11.62 9.12
CA CYS A 76 12.15 -12.84 8.33
C CYS A 76 11.79 -14.03 9.24
N ASN A 77 10.69 -14.72 8.94
CA ASN A 77 10.25 -15.90 9.72
C ASN A 77 11.21 -17.08 9.58
N THR A 78 11.91 -17.20 8.44
CA THR A 78 12.92 -18.25 8.23
C THR A 78 14.18 -18.01 9.06
N CYS A 79 14.65 -16.77 9.15
CA CYS A 79 15.83 -16.43 9.96
C CYS A 79 15.50 -16.11 11.42
N GLN A 80 14.22 -15.89 11.74
CA GLN A 80 13.71 -15.44 13.04
C GLN A 80 14.40 -14.18 13.57
N ARG A 81 14.65 -13.21 12.68
CA ARG A 81 15.30 -11.94 13.01
C ARG A 81 14.90 -10.82 12.07
N ASP A 82 15.19 -9.61 12.49
CA ASP A 82 15.12 -8.41 11.65
C ASP A 82 16.19 -8.46 10.54
N VAL A 83 15.77 -8.12 9.32
CA VAL A 83 16.56 -8.19 8.09
C VAL A 83 16.28 -7.00 7.18
N ASN A 84 17.20 -6.74 6.25
CA ASN A 84 16.92 -5.85 5.13
C ASN A 84 16.23 -6.62 4.01
N LEU A 85 15.53 -5.87 3.17
CA LEU A 85 14.81 -6.42 2.03
C LEU A 85 15.54 -6.14 0.72
N VAL A 86 15.56 -7.14 -0.13
CA VAL A 86 15.95 -7.03 -1.54
C VAL A 86 14.71 -7.30 -2.39
N TRP A 87 14.47 -6.47 -3.39
CA TRP A 87 13.35 -6.66 -4.32
C TRP A 87 13.82 -7.43 -5.54
N LEU A 88 13.23 -8.61 -5.76
CA LEU A 88 13.48 -9.42 -6.95
C LEU A 88 12.37 -9.21 -7.97
N THR A 89 12.76 -9.04 -9.23
CA THR A 89 11.80 -8.97 -10.34
C THR A 89 11.43 -10.39 -10.77
N LEU A 90 10.13 -10.69 -10.79
CA LEU A 90 9.56 -11.92 -11.30
C LEU A 90 9.29 -11.73 -12.80
N ASN A 91 10.19 -12.29 -13.61
CA ASN A 91 10.07 -12.30 -15.08
C ASN A 91 8.92 -13.20 -15.55
#